data_AF-A0A1I1YX93-F1
#
_entry.id   AF-A0A1I1YX93-F1
#
_cell.length_a   1.000
_cell.length_b   1.000
_cell.length_c   1.000
_cell.angle_alpha   90.00
_cell.angle_beta   90.00
_cell.angle_gamma   90.00
#
_symmetry.space_group_name_H-M   'P 1'
#
loop_
_entity.id
_entity.type
_entity.pdbx_description
1 polymer ?
#
loop_
_entity_poly.entity_id
_entity_poly.type
_entity_poly.pdbx_seq_one_letter_code
_entity_poly.pdbx_strand_id
1 'polypeptide(L)'
;MLSQSVSYLAWLDSAHHEFEALVKEKLGTEAAESIDWRNPRMTCIAAGFSHHDRVAVQRLHERIDLVRYRIFDGGLLGLLLVESAPAPTSWVYPNQPPSGS
;
A
#
# COMPACT_ATOMS: atom_id res chain seq x y z
N MET A 1 8.49 -7.32 10.86
CA MET A 1 7.24 -6.51 10.82
C MET A 1 6.51 -6.73 9.50
N LEU A 2 7.27 -6.95 8.43
CA LEU A 2 6.76 -7.14 7.08
C LEU A 2 5.74 -8.28 6.90
N SER A 3 5.79 -9.35 7.69
CA SER A 3 4.84 -10.47 7.57
C SER A 3 3.38 -10.05 7.77
N GLN A 4 3.10 -9.13 8.70
CA GLN A 4 1.75 -8.59 8.90
C GLN A 4 1.32 -7.71 7.72
N SER A 5 2.23 -6.86 7.23
CA SER A 5 1.99 -6.00 6.08
C SER A 5 1.63 -6.81 4.83
N VAL A 6 2.35 -7.91 4.59
CA VAL A 6 2.07 -8.85 3.50
C VAL A 6 0.71 -9.55 3.70
N SER A 7 0.33 -9.90 4.93
CA SER A 7 -1.00 -10.47 5.19
C SER A 7 -2.14 -9.50 4.87
N TYR A 8 -1.98 -8.21 5.14
CA TYR A 8 -2.98 -7.20 4.77
C TYR A 8 -3.10 -7.03 3.26
N LEU A 9 -1.97 -7.08 2.54
CA LEU A 9 -1.98 -7.02 1.09
C LEU A 9 -2.67 -8.25 0.48
N ALA A 10 -2.37 -9.44 1.00
CA ALA A 10 -3.03 -10.68 0.58
C ALA A 10 -4.54 -10.67 0.90
N TRP A 11 -4.96 -10.07 2.01
CA TRP A 11 -6.38 -9.86 2.30
C TRP A 11 -7.01 -8.93 1.26
N LEU A 12 -6.34 -7.81 0.96
CA LEU A 12 -6.84 -6.81 0.02
C LEU A 12 -7.19 -7.45 -1.33
N ASP A 13 -6.31 -8.28 -1.89
CA ASP A 13 -6.56 -8.99 -3.16
C ASP A 13 -7.88 -9.79 -3.17
N SER A 14 -8.29 -10.32 -2.03
CA SER A 14 -9.53 -11.09 -1.87
C SER A 14 -10.75 -10.27 -1.42
N ALA A 15 -10.54 -9.01 -1.02
CA ALA A 15 -11.50 -8.24 -0.23
C ALA A 15 -11.79 -6.83 -0.76
N HIS A 16 -11.59 -6.58 -2.07
CA HIS A 16 -11.81 -5.25 -2.67
C HIS A 16 -13.18 -4.64 -2.32
N HIS A 17 -14.26 -5.41 -2.42
CA HIS A 17 -15.61 -4.92 -2.10
C HIS A 17 -15.77 -4.54 -0.62
N GLU A 18 -15.13 -5.29 0.28
CA GLU A 18 -15.16 -5.03 1.72
C GLU A 18 -14.35 -3.77 2.05
N PHE A 19 -13.22 -3.58 1.36
CA PHE A 19 -12.42 -2.37 1.47
C PHE A 19 -13.18 -1.14 0.92
N GLU A 20 -13.79 -1.23 -0.26
CA GLU A 20 -14.62 -0.14 -0.83
C GLU A 20 -15.77 0.24 0.11
N ALA A 21 -16.46 -0.75 0.67
CA ALA A 21 -17.54 -0.52 1.62
C ALA A 21 -17.03 0.22 2.87
N LEU A 22 -15.87 -0.19 3.41
CA LEU A 22 -15.25 0.47 4.55
C LEU A 22 -14.81 1.91 4.21
N VAL A 23 -14.21 2.14 3.04
CA VAL A 23 -13.83 3.48 2.59
C VAL A 23 -15.06 4.36 2.45
N LYS A 24 -16.15 3.85 1.86
CA LYS A 24 -17.41 4.58 1.75
C LYS A 24 -17.98 4.95 3.11
N GLU A 25 -17.94 4.04 4.08
CA GLU A 25 -18.42 4.29 5.44
C GLU A 25 -17.57 5.35 6.16
N LYS A 26 -16.24 5.30 6.03
CA LYS A 26 -15.32 6.16 6.81
C LYS A 26 -14.98 7.48 6.15
N LEU A 27 -14.88 7.49 4.82
CA LEU A 27 -14.35 8.61 4.03
C LEU A 27 -15.35 9.13 2.98
N GLY A 28 -16.51 8.46 2.83
CA GLY A 28 -17.57 8.88 1.94
C GLY A 28 -17.49 8.28 0.53
N THR A 29 -18.57 8.48 -0.23
CA THR A 29 -18.76 7.87 -1.55
C THR A 29 -17.70 8.31 -2.57
N GLU A 30 -17.36 9.59 -2.62
CA GLU A 30 -16.36 10.12 -3.57
C GLU A 30 -14.99 9.47 -3.37
N ALA A 31 -14.57 9.28 -2.11
CA ALA A 31 -13.32 8.59 -1.80
C ALA A 31 -13.34 7.13 -2.26
N ALA A 32 -14.46 6.43 -2.07
CA ALA A 32 -14.62 5.05 -2.51
C ALA A 32 -14.60 4.92 -4.05
N GLU A 33 -15.28 5.82 -4.75
CA GLU A 33 -15.30 5.87 -6.22
C GLU A 33 -13.94 6.25 -6.82
N SER A 34 -13.08 6.92 -6.06
CA SER A 34 -11.73 7.30 -6.48
C SER A 34 -10.67 6.19 -6.36
N ILE A 35 -11.02 5.03 -5.79
CA ILE A 35 -10.07 3.93 -5.57
C ILE A 35 -9.59 3.38 -6.92
N ASP A 36 -8.27 3.44 -7.16
CA ASP A 36 -7.63 2.84 -8.33
C ASP A 36 -6.99 1.50 -7.99
N TRP A 37 -7.70 0.43 -8.30
CA TRP A 37 -7.24 -0.94 -8.11
C TRP A 37 -6.13 -1.36 -9.08
N ARG A 38 -5.83 -0.60 -10.14
CA ARG A 38 -4.88 -1.04 -11.18
C ARG A 38 -3.43 -1.06 -10.70
N ASN A 39 -3.11 -0.29 -9.66
CA ASN A 39 -1.74 -0.11 -9.18
C ASN A 39 -1.71 0.05 -7.66
N PRO A 40 -2.14 -0.98 -6.90
CA PRO A 40 -2.11 -0.93 -5.45
C PRO A 40 -0.68 -0.75 -4.97
N ARG A 41 -0.50 0.11 -3.98
CA ARG A 41 0.81 0.44 -3.41
C ARG A 41 0.72 0.38 -1.90
N MET A 42 1.62 -0.38 -1.28
CA MET A 42 1.71 -0.45 0.16
C MET A 42 2.80 0.49 0.66
N THR A 43 2.48 1.36 1.61
CA THR A 43 3.46 2.22 2.28
C THR A 43 3.55 1.83 3.76
N CYS A 44 4.64 1.19 4.15
CA CYS A 44 4.92 0.85 5.54
C CYS A 44 5.59 2.03 6.24
N ILE A 45 5.00 2.52 7.33
CA ILE A 45 5.53 3.66 8.11
C ILE A 45 5.97 3.18 9.49
N ALA A 46 7.26 3.35 9.82
CA ALA A 46 7.82 2.91 11.11
C ALA A 46 8.99 3.81 11.57
N ALA A 47 9.35 3.77 12.86
CA ALA A 47 10.52 4.52 13.36
C ALA A 47 11.86 3.97 12.82
N GLY A 48 11.86 2.73 12.33
CA GLY A 48 13.00 2.08 11.71
C GLY A 48 12.60 0.73 11.10
N PHE A 49 13.47 0.19 10.26
CA PHE A 49 13.29 -1.10 9.59
C PHE A 49 14.55 -1.94 9.82
N SER A 50 14.38 -3.24 10.09
CA SER A 50 15.52 -4.15 10.20
C SER A 50 16.14 -4.43 8.82
N HIS A 51 17.37 -4.95 8.79
CA HIS A 51 17.96 -5.42 7.53
C HIS A 51 17.08 -6.48 6.85
N HIS A 52 16.45 -7.35 7.64
CA HIS A 52 15.54 -8.36 7.13
C HIS A 52 14.30 -7.75 6.45
N ASP A 53 13.66 -6.74 7.04
CA ASP A 53 12.50 -6.08 6.43
C ASP A 53 12.88 -5.43 5.08
N ARG A 54 14.08 -4.83 4.99
CA ARG A 54 14.59 -4.22 3.75
C ARG A 54 14.86 -5.28 2.66
N VAL A 55 15.56 -6.35 3.00
CA VAL A 55 15.84 -7.45 2.06
C VAL A 55 14.56 -8.12 1.59
N ALA A 56 13.59 -8.30 2.48
CA ALA A 56 12.34 -8.96 2.13
C ALA A 56 11.47 -8.11 1.18
N VAL A 57 11.47 -6.77 1.31
CA VAL A 57 10.78 -5.87 0.36
C VAL A 57 11.33 -6.01 -1.07
N GLN A 58 12.64 -6.18 -1.23
CA GLN A 58 13.25 -6.41 -2.55
C GLN A 58 12.87 -7.77 -3.19
N ARG A 59 12.36 -8.72 -2.40
CA ARG A 59 11.95 -10.05 -2.88
C ARG A 59 10.46 -10.14 -3.16
N LEU A 60 9.68 -9.16 -2.75
CA LEU A 60 8.24 -9.12 -3.00
C LEU A 60 7.99 -8.57 -4.41
N HIS A 61 7.00 -9.13 -5.10
CA HIS A 61 6.56 -8.67 -6.42
C HIS A 61 5.60 -7.47 -6.34
N GLU A 62 5.43 -6.92 -5.14
CA GLU A 62 4.45 -5.91 -4.83
C GLU A 62 5.12 -4.56 -4.67
N ARG A 63 4.40 -3.49 -5.03
CA ARG A 63 4.93 -2.13 -4.90
C ARG A 63 4.89 -1.69 -3.44
N ILE A 64 6.02 -1.83 -2.74
CA ILE A 64 6.14 -1.53 -1.32
C ILE A 64 7.14 -0.41 -1.08
N ASP A 65 6.72 0.59 -0.32
CA ASP A 65 7.62 1.60 0.25
C ASP A 65 7.84 1.39 1.72
N LEU A 66 9.09 1.61 2.13
CA LEU A 66 9.47 1.73 3.52
C LEU A 66 9.70 3.21 3.84
N VAL A 67 8.85 3.79 4.66
CA VAL A 67 8.93 5.19 5.10
C VAL A 67 9.28 5.23 6.57
N ARG A 68 10.37 5.91 6.90
CA ARG A 68 10.76 6.16 8.28
C ARG A 68 10.06 7.41 8.79
N TYR A 69 9.39 7.30 9.93
CA TYR A 69 8.91 8.48 10.64
C TYR A 69 9.90 8.91 11.73
N ARG A 70 9.95 10.23 11.98
CA ARG A 70 10.62 10.82 13.15
C ARG A 70 9.73 11.91 13.72
N ILE A 71 9.47 11.83 15.01
CA ILE A 71 8.73 12.86 15.75
C ILE A 71 9.77 13.85 16.31
N PHE A 72 9.51 15.14 16.15
CA PHE A 72 10.29 16.22 16.74
C PHE A 72 9.42 17.00 17.73
N ASP A 73 10.08 17.80 18.57
CA ASP A 73 9.39 18.71 19.47
C ASP A 73 8.49 19.70 18.69
N GLY A 74 7.49 20.23 19.38
CA GLY A 74 6.52 21.14 18.77
C GLY A 74 5.49 20.45 17.87
N GLY A 75 5.34 19.12 17.97
CA GLY A 75 4.32 18.36 17.23
C GLY A 75 4.67 18.14 15.76
N LEU A 76 5.95 18.22 15.40
CA LEU A 76 6.41 18.04 14.02
C LEU A 76 6.67 16.56 13.71
N LEU A 77 6.29 16.13 12.50
CA LEU A 77 6.51 14.79 11.97
C LEU A 77 7.35 14.86 10.69
N GLY A 78 8.49 14.20 10.70
CA GLY A 78 9.29 13.95 9.49
C GLY A 78 9.00 12.58 8.92
N LEU A 79 8.81 12.51 7.59
CA LEU A 79 8.66 11.27 6.84
C LEU A 79 9.80 11.18 5.82
N LEU A 80 10.54 10.08 5.86
CA LEU A 80 11.67 9.83 4.96
C LEU A 80 11.45 8.51 4.22
N LEU A 81 11.38 8.56 2.89
CA LEU A 81 11.42 7.34 2.08
C LEU A 81 12.80 6.69 2.22
N VAL A 82 12.81 5.49 2.80
CA VAL A 82 14.02 4.69 3.00
C VAL A 82 14.27 3.80 1.80
N GLU A 83 13.22 3.18 1.28
CA GLU A 83 13.29 2.21 0.20
C GLU A 83 11.96 2.17 -0.55
N SER A 84 12.02 1.95 -1.87
CA SER A 84 10.85 1.77 -2.72
C SER A 84 11.14 0.63 -3.68
N ALA A 85 10.36 -0.44 -3.60
CA ALA A 85 10.43 -1.55 -4.55
C ALA A 85 9.40 -1.32 -5.67
N PRO A 86 9.82 -1.37 -6.95
CA PRO A 86 8.90 -1.33 -8.07
C PRO A 86 8.15 -2.67 -8.18
N ALA A 87 6.84 -2.63 -8.45
CA ALA A 87 6.13 -3.81 -8.93
C ALA A 87 6.62 -4.17 -10.35
N PRO A 88 6.64 -5.45 -10.75
CA PRO A 88 6.83 -5.85 -12.15
C PRO A 88 5.72 -5.24 -13.03
N THR A 89 6.07 -4.82 -14.24
CA THR A 89 5.23 -4.07 -15.19
C THR A 89 3.98 -4.82 -15.71
N SER A 90 3.62 -5.97 -15.16
CA SER A 90 2.51 -6.81 -15.65
C SER A 90 1.58 -7.26 -14.53
N TRP A 91 0.98 -6.31 -13.81
CA TRP A 91 -0.25 -6.58 -13.08
C TRP A 91 -1.43 -6.12 -13.93
N VAL A 92 -2.03 -7.05 -14.67
CA VAL A 92 -3.32 -6.86 -15.35
C VAL A 92 -4.37 -7.51 -14.45
N TYR A 93 -5.22 -6.69 -13.82
CA TYR A 93 -6.36 -7.23 -13.07
C TYR A 93 -7.36 -7.88 -14.04
N PRO A 94 -7.74 -9.16 -13.83
CA PRO A 94 -8.58 -9.90 -14.77
C PRO A 94 -10.03 -9.40 -14.87
N ASN A 95 -10.47 -8.47 -14.02
CA ASN A 95 -11.85 -7.98 -13.95
C ASN A 95 -12.03 -6.48 -14.26
N GLN A 96 -11.09 -5.87 -15.00
CA GLN A 96 -11.28 -4.48 -15.43
C GLN A 96 -12.40 -4.42 -16.50
N PRO A 97 -13.49 -3.65 -16.30
CA PRO A 97 -14.44 -3.40 -17.38
C PRO A 97 -13.71 -2.71 -18.55
N PRO A 98 -14.04 -3.04 -19.81
CA PRO A 98 -13.33 -2.48 -20.96
C PRO A 98 -13.41 -0.96 -20.92
N SER A 99 -12.27 -0.30 -21.08
CA SER A 99 -12.21 1.15 -21.25
C SER A 99 -13.08 1.51 -22.46
N GLY A 100 -14.16 2.26 -22.21
CA GLY A 100 -15.09 2.70 -23.23
C GLY A 100 -14.37 3.39 -24.39
N SER A 101 -14.79 3.04 -25.61
CA SER A 101 -14.42 3.66 -26.88
C SER A 101 -14.88 5.10 -27.00
#